data_AF-A0A7X7AEV1-F1
#
_entry.id   AF-A0A7X7AEV1-F1
#
_cell.length_a   1.000
_cell.length_b   1.000
_cell.length_c   1.000
_cell.angle_alpha   90.00
_cell.angle_beta   90.00
_cell.angle_gamma   90.00
#
_symmetry.space_group_name_H-M   'P 1'
#
loop_
_entity.id
_entity.type
_entity.pdbx_description
1 polymer ?
#
loop_
_entity_poly.entity_id
_entity_poly.type
_entity_poly.pdbx_seq_one_letter_code
_entity_poly.pdbx_strand_id
1 'polypeptide(L)'
;MFMQAFTPEQAATGKMENGRDVIILYVKEFSRQCQEVNQSGLSHYRYNWYHNAEKNAYVLHVSWEDKVSIAVRFDQQHFALLAAMVEPKDVILTTIPITELVAKAKESGNSVIDFTGPVLTFSQLIFDDPKQYLEPSELANSQSIN
;
A
#
# COMPACT_ATOMS: atom_id res chain seq x y z
N MET A 1 -15.60 8.72 6.15
CA MET A 1 -14.25 9.26 5.86
C MET A 1 -14.01 9.07 4.38
N PHE A 2 -13.88 10.14 3.60
CA PHE A 2 -13.58 10.05 2.17
C PHE A 2 -12.07 9.98 2.03
N MET A 3 -11.56 8.88 1.47
CA MET A 3 -10.16 8.76 1.07
C MET A 3 -10.14 8.30 -0.38
N GLN A 4 -9.41 9.04 -1.21
CA GLN A 4 -9.12 8.58 -2.55
C GLN A 4 -8.11 7.42 -2.43
N ALA A 5 -8.63 6.20 -2.53
CA ALA A 5 -7.83 4.99 -2.46
C ALA A 5 -7.42 4.53 -3.86
N PHE A 6 -6.19 4.06 -4.01
CA PHE A 6 -5.64 3.61 -5.29
C PHE A 6 -5.23 2.14 -5.22
N THR A 7 -5.56 1.39 -6.26
CA THR A 7 -5.25 -0.03 -6.38
C THR A 7 -3.84 -0.22 -6.94
N PRO A 8 -3.00 -1.13 -6.41
CA PRO A 8 -1.72 -1.46 -7.00
C PRO A 8 -1.84 -1.95 -8.44
N GLU A 9 -1.06 -1.36 -9.36
CA GLU A 9 -0.98 -1.83 -10.74
C GLU A 9 -0.14 -3.10 -10.86
N GLN A 10 0.86 -3.24 -9.98
CA GLN A 10 1.67 -4.44 -9.86
C GLN A 10 1.88 -4.74 -8.37
N ALA A 11 1.94 -6.03 -8.06
CA ALA A 11 2.33 -6.50 -6.74
C ALA A 11 3.26 -7.71 -6.89
N ALA A 12 4.23 -7.81 -5.98
CA ALA A 12 5.17 -8.92 -5.92
C ALA A 12 5.50 -9.26 -4.47
N THR A 13 6.07 -10.44 -4.27
CA THR A 13 6.67 -10.84 -3.01
C THR A 13 8.17 -11.04 -3.19
N GLY A 14 8.93 -10.85 -2.12
CA GLY A 14 10.37 -11.02 -2.12
C GLY A 14 10.92 -11.25 -0.72
N LYS A 15 12.24 -11.19 -0.60
CA LYS A 15 12.95 -11.22 0.67
C LYS A 15 13.88 -10.00 0.78
N MET A 16 13.86 -9.34 1.92
CA MET A 16 14.84 -8.32 2.27
C MET A 16 16.21 -8.95 2.54
N GLU A 17 17.27 -8.15 2.55
CA GLU A 17 18.63 -8.62 2.87
C GLU A 17 18.75 -9.27 4.25
N ASN A 18 17.92 -8.84 5.21
CA ASN A 18 17.84 -9.45 6.54
C ASN A 18 16.98 -10.72 6.60
N GLY A 19 16.58 -11.27 5.45
CA GLY A 19 15.84 -12.53 5.30
C GLY A 19 14.33 -12.44 5.51
N ARG A 20 13.81 -11.28 5.96
CA ARG A 20 12.37 -11.07 6.17
C ARG A 20 11.62 -11.04 4.85
N ASP A 21 10.42 -11.61 4.84
CA ASP A 21 9.53 -11.55 3.68
C ASP A 21 9.01 -10.13 3.49
N VAL A 22 8.93 -9.70 2.24
CA VAL A 22 8.43 -8.38 1.87
C VAL A 22 7.40 -8.48 0.76
N ILE A 23 6.36 -7.65 0.84
CA ILE A 23 5.42 -7.40 -0.26
C ILE A 23 5.80 -6.09 -0.91
N ILE A 24 5.89 -6.07 -2.24
CA ILE A 24 6.20 -4.87 -3.01
C ILE A 24 4.93 -4.48 -3.77
N LEU A 25 4.50 -3.24 -3.61
CA LEU A 25 3.33 -2.66 -4.26
C LEU A 25 3.77 -1.50 -5.14
N TYR A 26 3.35 -1.52 -6.40
CA TYR A 26 3.53 -0.40 -7.30
C TYR A 26 2.22 0.38 -7.45
N VAL A 27 2.24 1.64 -7.01
CA VAL A 27 1.11 2.58 -7.08
C VAL A 27 1.65 3.93 -7.53
N LYS A 28 1.44 4.29 -8.80
CA LYS A 28 2.02 5.51 -9.39
C LYS A 28 1.46 6.80 -8.78
N GLU A 29 0.23 6.77 -8.31
CA GLU A 29 -0.50 7.93 -7.81
C GLU A 29 0.11 8.52 -6.54
N PHE A 30 0.91 7.72 -5.80
CA PHE A 30 1.56 8.15 -4.57
C PHE A 30 2.93 8.81 -4.75
N SER A 31 3.32 9.18 -5.98
CA SER A 31 4.64 9.75 -6.26
C SER A 31 4.96 10.96 -5.37
N ARG A 32 3.98 11.86 -5.19
CA ARG A 32 4.12 13.04 -4.33
C ARG A 32 4.27 12.66 -2.86
N GLN A 33 3.44 11.75 -2.36
CA GLN A 33 3.45 11.33 -0.95
C GLN A 33 4.76 10.59 -0.62
N CYS A 34 5.26 9.75 -1.52
CA CYS A 34 6.58 9.13 -1.39
C CYS A 34 7.68 10.19 -1.25
N GLN A 35 7.69 11.20 -2.12
CA GLN A 35 8.67 12.29 -2.04
C GLN A 35 8.56 13.06 -0.72
N GLU A 36 7.34 13.44 -0.33
CA GLU A 36 7.08 14.27 0.85
C GLU A 36 7.51 13.59 2.15
N VAL A 37 7.18 12.30 2.33
CA VAL A 37 7.61 11.51 3.50
C VAL A 37 9.12 11.36 3.55
N ASN A 38 9.76 11.01 2.42
CA ASN A 38 11.21 10.82 2.35
C ASN A 38 11.98 12.13 2.61
N GLN A 39 11.53 13.26 2.07
CA GLN A 39 12.18 14.57 2.27
C GLN A 39 11.96 15.14 3.67
N SER A 40 10.79 14.88 4.26
CA SER A 40 10.42 15.40 5.57
C SER A 40 10.95 14.54 6.73
N GLY A 41 11.56 13.38 6.44
CA GLY A 41 12.08 12.46 7.45
C GLY A 41 10.99 11.85 8.34
N LEU A 42 9.75 11.75 7.84
CA LEU A 42 8.61 11.24 8.61
C LEU A 42 8.75 9.72 8.80
N SER A 43 9.18 9.28 9.97
CA SER A 43 9.43 7.87 10.26
C SER A 43 8.28 7.16 10.97
N HIS A 44 7.44 7.92 11.70
CA HIS A 44 6.34 7.36 12.50
C HIS A 44 5.03 7.44 11.72
N TYR A 45 4.43 6.30 11.46
CA TYR A 45 3.11 6.20 10.84
C TYR A 45 2.12 5.43 11.71
N ARG A 46 0.84 5.67 11.47
CA ARG A 46 -0.27 4.85 11.93
C ARG A 46 -1.01 4.30 10.73
N TYR A 47 -1.54 3.09 10.86
CA TYR A 47 -2.34 2.49 9.82
C TYR A 47 -3.65 1.92 10.35
N ASN A 48 -4.65 1.84 9.47
CA ASN A 48 -5.93 1.23 9.73
C ASN A 48 -6.39 0.46 8.49
N TRP A 49 -7.09 -0.64 8.71
CA TRP A 49 -7.73 -1.41 7.66
C TRP A 49 -9.22 -1.12 7.59
N TYR A 50 -9.74 -1.08 6.37
CA TYR A 50 -11.16 -0.91 6.11
C TYR A 50 -11.68 -1.89 5.05
N HIS A 51 -12.98 -2.16 5.03
CA HIS A 51 -13.65 -2.94 3.98
C HIS A 51 -14.95 -2.25 3.52
N ASN A 52 -15.32 -2.45 2.26
CA ASN A 52 -16.65 -2.02 1.79
C ASN A 52 -17.75 -2.96 2.29
N ALA A 53 -19.02 -2.61 2.10
CA ALA A 53 -20.16 -3.40 2.59
C ALA A 53 -20.12 -4.87 2.11
N GLU A 54 -19.76 -5.09 0.84
CA GLU A 54 -19.70 -6.42 0.22
C GLU A 54 -18.46 -7.24 0.61
N LYS A 55 -17.48 -6.65 1.32
CA LYS A 55 -16.19 -7.27 1.65
C LYS A 55 -15.44 -7.82 0.42
N ASN A 56 -15.63 -7.18 -0.73
CA ASN A 56 -14.94 -7.51 -1.98
C ASN A 56 -13.76 -6.55 -2.27
N ALA A 57 -13.60 -5.52 -1.44
CA ALA A 57 -12.45 -4.62 -1.45
C ALA A 57 -12.04 -4.25 -0.02
N TYR A 58 -10.73 -4.23 0.20
CA TYR A 58 -10.11 -3.79 1.45
C TYR A 58 -9.23 -2.57 1.22
N VAL A 59 -9.12 -1.69 2.20
CA VAL A 59 -8.32 -0.48 2.11
C VAL A 59 -7.34 -0.42 3.28
N LEU A 60 -6.05 -0.32 2.98
CA LEU A 60 -5.01 0.07 3.94
C LEU A 60 -4.88 1.59 3.90
N HIS A 61 -5.27 2.26 4.97
CA HIS A 61 -4.97 3.66 5.17
C HIS A 61 -3.72 3.80 6.03
N VAL A 62 -2.73 4.58 5.57
CA VAL A 62 -1.54 4.93 6.35
C VAL A 62 -1.43 6.44 6.44
N SER A 63 -1.06 6.94 7.62
CA SER A 63 -0.89 8.37 7.90
C SER A 63 0.38 8.64 8.71
N TRP A 64 1.08 9.72 8.37
CA TRP A 64 2.25 10.22 9.10
C TRP A 64 1.93 11.57 9.73
N GLU A 65 1.91 11.61 11.06
CA GLU A 65 1.68 12.83 11.87
C GLU A 65 0.48 13.68 11.40
N ASP A 66 -0.55 13.05 10.82
CA ASP A 66 -1.70 13.71 10.19
C ASP A 66 -1.36 14.71 9.05
N LYS A 67 -0.11 14.74 8.59
CA LYS A 67 0.37 15.60 7.49
C LYS A 67 0.23 14.94 6.14
N VAL A 68 0.66 13.68 6.05
CA VAL A 68 0.63 12.89 4.82
C VAL A 68 -0.21 11.65 5.06
N SER A 69 -1.08 11.32 4.12
CA SER A 69 -1.88 10.10 4.16
C SER A 69 -1.95 9.44 2.79
N ILE A 70 -1.96 8.11 2.79
CA ILE A 70 -2.19 7.29 1.59
C ILE A 70 -3.25 6.23 1.88
N ALA A 71 -4.02 5.85 0.86
CA ALA A 71 -4.99 4.77 0.98
C ALA A 71 -4.80 3.76 -0.17
N VAL A 72 -4.35 2.55 0.14
CA VAL A 72 -4.14 1.49 -0.85
C VAL A 72 -5.36 0.58 -0.88
N ARG A 73 -5.99 0.44 -2.04
CA ARG A 73 -7.15 -0.43 -2.25
C ARG A 73 -6.70 -1.80 -2.76
N PHE A 74 -7.22 -2.85 -2.15
CA PHE A 74 -6.99 -4.24 -2.51
C PHE A 74 -8.32 -4.86 -2.94
N ASP A 75 -8.50 -4.98 -4.24
CA ASP A 75 -9.63 -5.74 -4.82
C ASP A 75 -9.38 -7.26 -4.77
N GLN A 76 -10.38 -8.06 -5.13
CA GLN A 76 -10.36 -9.52 -5.05
C GLN A 76 -9.08 -10.19 -5.60
N GLN A 77 -8.51 -9.66 -6.69
CA GLN A 77 -7.27 -10.17 -7.29
C GLN A 77 -6.07 -10.15 -6.33
N HIS A 78 -6.10 -9.32 -5.28
CA HIS A 78 -5.02 -9.16 -4.30
C HIS A 78 -5.24 -9.96 -3.02
N PHE A 79 -6.35 -10.69 -2.87
CA PHE A 79 -6.69 -11.32 -1.58
C PHE A 79 -5.65 -12.36 -1.13
N ALA A 80 -4.95 -13.01 -2.06
CA ALA A 80 -3.83 -13.88 -1.73
C ALA A 80 -2.68 -13.13 -1.02
N LEU A 81 -2.45 -11.85 -1.36
CA LEU A 81 -1.47 -11.01 -0.67
C LEU A 81 -1.95 -10.64 0.74
N LEU A 82 -3.24 -10.31 0.89
CA LEU A 82 -3.83 -10.02 2.20
C LEU A 82 -3.74 -11.24 3.12
N ALA A 83 -4.01 -12.44 2.59
CA ALA A 83 -3.88 -13.69 3.35
C ALA A 83 -2.45 -13.94 3.83
N ALA A 84 -1.44 -13.50 3.08
CA ALA A 84 -0.04 -13.57 3.51
C ALA A 84 0.34 -12.55 4.60
N MET A 85 -0.47 -11.50 4.79
CA MET A 85 -0.30 -10.46 5.82
C MET A 85 -1.04 -10.77 7.13
N VAL A 86 -1.59 -11.98 7.29
CA VAL A 86 -2.08 -12.46 8.59
C VAL A 86 -0.93 -12.54 9.61
N GLU A 87 0.28 -12.82 9.13
CA GLU A 87 1.52 -12.63 9.88
C GLU A 87 2.13 -11.25 9.56
N PRO A 88 2.91 -10.67 10.49
CA PRO A 88 3.58 -9.40 10.23
C PRO A 88 4.46 -9.47 8.97
N LYS A 89 4.19 -8.58 8.00
CA LYS A 89 4.99 -8.43 6.78
C LYS A 89 5.56 -7.04 6.66
N ASP A 90 6.76 -6.94 6.11
CA ASP A 90 7.24 -5.67 5.59
C ASP A 90 6.58 -5.42 4.23
N VAL A 91 6.20 -4.17 3.97
CA VAL A 91 5.59 -3.75 2.72
C VAL A 91 6.38 -2.56 2.18
N ILE A 92 6.79 -2.64 0.92
CA ILE A 92 7.42 -1.55 0.19
C ILE A 92 6.42 -1.04 -0.84
N LEU A 93 6.10 0.25 -0.78
CA LEU A 93 5.33 0.93 -1.80
C LEU A 93 6.27 1.77 -2.65
N THR A 94 6.26 1.49 -3.95
CA THR A 94 7.04 2.18 -4.97
C THR A 94 6.14 2.87 -5.98
N THR A 95 6.67 3.91 -6.61
CA THR A 95 6.04 4.59 -7.76
C THR A 95 6.79 4.32 -9.06
N ILE A 96 7.74 3.37 -9.04
CA ILE A 96 8.43 2.85 -10.22
C ILE A 96 7.88 1.44 -10.47
N PRO A 97 7.51 1.08 -11.72
CA PRO A 97 7.04 -0.27 -12.03
C PRO A 97 8.01 -1.36 -11.57
N ILE A 98 7.50 -2.41 -10.92
CA ILE A 98 8.31 -3.56 -10.45
C ILE A 98 9.05 -4.21 -11.61
N THR A 99 8.42 -4.29 -12.78
CA THR A 99 9.07 -4.80 -14.01
C THR A 99 10.28 -3.98 -14.42
N GLU A 100 10.24 -2.65 -14.26
CA GLU A 100 11.37 -1.76 -14.57
C GLU A 100 12.49 -1.93 -13.53
N LEU A 101 12.13 -2.02 -12.25
CA LEU A 101 13.07 -2.28 -11.16
C LEU A 101 13.84 -3.59 -11.37
N VAL A 102 13.13 -4.66 -11.76
CA VAL A 102 13.74 -5.96 -12.06
C VAL A 102 14.63 -5.89 -13.31
N ALA A 103 14.21 -5.16 -14.36
CA ALA A 103 15.01 -4.99 -15.56
C ALA A 103 16.33 -4.28 -15.25
N LYS A 104 16.29 -3.17 -14.49
CA LYS A 104 17.47 -2.41 -14.05
C LYS A 104 18.43 -3.26 -13.22
N ALA A 105 17.91 -4.07 -12.30
CA ALA A 105 18.71 -4.99 -11.50
C ALA A 105 19.46 -6.00 -12.40
N LYS A 106 18.74 -6.62 -13.35
CA LYS A 106 19.32 -7.57 -14.31
C LYS A 106 20.39 -6.95 -15.21
N GLU A 107 20.12 -5.76 -15.76
CA GLU A 107 21.06 -5.03 -16.62
C GLU A 107 22.36 -4.68 -15.88
N SER A 108 22.25 -4.39 -14.58
CA SER A 108 23.39 -4.08 -13.72
C SER A 108 24.12 -5.33 -13.19
N GLY A 109 23.67 -6.54 -13.55
CA GLY A 109 24.21 -7.80 -13.04
C GLY A 109 23.89 -8.07 -11.56
N ASN A 110 22.94 -7.33 -10.98
CA ASN A 110 22.56 -7.44 -9.58
C ASN A 110 21.36 -8.39 -9.42
N SER A 111 21.40 -9.24 -8.39
CA SER A 111 20.25 -10.03 -7.94
C SER A 111 19.35 -9.28 -6.97
N VAL A 112 19.71 -8.04 -6.62
CA VAL A 112 19.02 -7.19 -5.65
C VAL A 112 18.33 -6.05 -6.37
N ILE A 113 17.06 -5.81 -6.03
CA ILE A 113 16.32 -4.65 -6.50
C ILE A 113 16.76 -3.43 -5.68
N ASP A 114 17.21 -2.40 -6.39
CA ASP A 114 17.57 -1.13 -5.77
C ASP A 114 16.33 -0.25 -5.54
N PHE A 115 16.08 0.11 -4.29
CA PHE A 115 15.04 1.04 -3.85
C PHE A 115 15.60 2.37 -3.33
N THR A 116 16.77 2.82 -3.83
CA THR A 116 17.34 4.14 -3.51
C THR A 116 16.46 5.33 -3.91
N GLY A 117 15.48 5.12 -4.79
CA GLY A 117 14.43 6.10 -5.09
C GLY A 117 13.42 6.29 -3.95
N PRO A 118 12.58 7.34 -3.99
CA PRO A 118 11.60 7.58 -2.95
C PRO A 118 10.56 6.45 -2.91
N VAL A 119 10.67 5.59 -1.91
CA VAL A 119 9.71 4.53 -1.57
C VAL A 119 9.15 4.76 -0.17
N LEU A 120 8.01 4.14 0.12
CA LEU A 120 7.49 4.07 1.47
C LEU A 120 7.68 2.64 1.97
N THR A 121 8.31 2.50 3.14
CA THR A 121 8.46 1.20 3.79
C THR A 121 7.60 1.15 5.04
N PHE A 122 6.77 0.12 5.11
CA PHE A 122 5.97 -0.20 6.27
C PHE A 122 6.50 -1.49 6.86
N SER A 123 6.88 -1.46 8.13
CA SER A 123 7.33 -2.64 8.83
C SER A 123 6.23 -3.24 9.69
N GLN A 124 6.21 -4.57 9.73
CA GLN A 124 5.32 -5.35 10.60
C GLN A 124 3.84 -4.99 10.40
N LEU A 125 3.42 -4.76 9.15
CA LEU A 125 1.99 -4.62 8.86
C LEU A 125 1.31 -5.97 9.03
N ILE A 126 0.19 -5.94 9.75
CA ILE A 126 -0.68 -7.10 9.94
C ILE A 126 -2.04 -6.71 9.35
N PHE A 127 -2.61 -7.60 8.55
CA PHE A 127 -4.00 -7.49 8.13
C PHE A 127 -4.89 -8.00 9.27
N ASP A 128 -5.42 -7.06 10.05
CA ASP A 128 -6.21 -7.36 11.26
C ASP A 128 -7.49 -6.50 11.32
N ASP A 129 -8.59 -7.17 11.66
CA ASP A 129 -9.95 -6.64 11.92
C ASP A 129 -10.34 -5.37 11.13
N PRO A 130 -10.54 -5.46 9.79
CA PRO A 130 -10.89 -4.30 8.98
C PRO A 130 -12.23 -3.72 9.40
N LYS A 131 -12.32 -2.38 9.49
CA LYS A 131 -13.55 -1.67 9.82
C LYS A 131 -14.37 -1.37 8.56
N GLN A 132 -15.69 -1.44 8.62
CA GLN A 132 -16.50 -1.06 7.47
C GLN A 132 -16.34 0.45 7.16
N TYR A 133 -16.21 0.80 5.87
CA TYR A 133 -16.36 2.17 5.37
C TYR A 133 -17.52 2.24 4.37
N LEU A 134 -18.09 3.44 4.23
CA LEU A 134 -19.11 3.72 3.23
C LEU A 134 -18.43 4.21 1.95
N GLU A 135 -18.75 3.58 0.82
CA GLU A 135 -18.30 4.01 -0.49
C GLU A 135 -19.02 5.31 -0.91
N PRO A 136 -18.39 6.16 -1.75
CA PRO A 136 -18.99 7.38 -2.30
C PRO A 136 -20.39 7.18 -2.90
N SER A 137 -20.60 6.07 -3.62
CA SER A 137 -21.87 5.72 -4.26
C SER A 137 -22.98 5.40 -3.26
N GLU A 138 -22.64 4.86 -2.09
CA GLU A 138 -23.59 4.51 -1.03
C GLU A 138 -24.04 5.75 -0.23
N LEU A 139 -23.18 6.77 -0.15
CA LEU A 139 -23.49 8.05 0.48
C LEU A 139 -24.49 8.88 -0.33
N ALA A 140 -24.42 8.82 -1.67
CA ALA A 140 -25.38 9.50 -2.54
C ALA A 140 -26.81 8.95 -2.41
N ASN A 141 -26.93 7.62 -2.21
CA ASN A 141 -28.23 6.96 -2.03
C ASN A 141 -28.81 7.16 -0.62
N SER A 142 -27.98 7.33 0.40
CA SER A 142 -28.43 7.58 1.77
C SER A 142 -28.83 9.04 2.05
N GLN A 143 -28.42 9.99 1.20
CA GLN A 143 -28.92 11.38 1.23
C GLN A 143 -30.19 11.62 0.41
N SER A 144 -30.64 10.62 -0.37
CA SER A 144 -31.87 10.71 -1.17
C SER A 144 -33.12 10.19 -0.41
N ILE A 145 -32.96 9.83 0.86
CA ILE A 145 -34.03 9.35 1.74
C ILE A 145 -34.03 10.22 3.01
N ASN A 146 -34.34 11.50 2.86
CA ASN A 146 -34.80 12.39 3.95
C ASN A 146 -35.62 13.53 3.36
#